data_AF-A0AAV0XI43-F1
#
_entry.id   AF-A0AAV0XI43-F1
#
_cell.length_a   1.000
_cell.length_b   1.000
_cell.length_c   1.000
_cell.angle_alpha   90.00
_cell.angle_beta   90.00
_cell.angle_gamma   90.00
#
_symmetry.space_group_name_H-M   'P 1'
#
loop_
_entity.id
_entity.type
_entity.pdbx_description
1 polymer ?
#
loop_
_entity_poly.entity_id
_entity_poly.type
_entity_poly.pdbx_seq_one_letter_code
_entity_poly.pdbx_strand_id
1 'polypeptide(L)'
;MVRDSEKICEGIKEINSALSEIHIIIDILYWEEEAVISSNRSSEAAAHVDIKLGEIPQVLLYGSRTYELRGIVSFKRGRTSLRNSIGHYHAYVKRGNKNWQLFDDLNKKPIPINESKTVPCEFLVYTI
;
A
#
# COMPACT_ATOMS: atom_id res chain seq x y z
N MET A 1 19.30 5.10 51.75
CA MET A 1 18.69 4.34 50.63
C MET A 1 17.20 4.28 50.88
N VAL A 2 16.45 5.18 50.22
CA VAL A 2 14.98 5.19 50.27
C VAL A 2 14.51 4.22 49.18
N ARG A 3 13.70 3.24 49.54
CA ARG A 3 13.09 2.31 48.58
C ARG A 3 12.02 3.08 47.83
N ASP A 4 12.18 3.22 46.52
CA ASP A 4 11.12 3.72 45.64
C ASP A 4 9.90 2.80 45.80
N SER A 5 8.78 3.41 46.17
CA SER A 5 7.49 2.73 46.22
C SER A 5 7.08 2.39 44.79
N GLU A 6 6.76 1.12 44.55
CA GLU A 6 6.12 0.67 43.32
C GLU A 6 4.84 1.47 43.12
N LYS A 7 4.83 2.36 42.12
CA LYS A 7 3.63 3.09 41.72
C LYS A 7 2.66 2.10 41.09
N ILE A 8 1.73 1.59 41.89
CA ILE A 8 0.61 0.80 41.42
C ILE A 8 -0.25 1.71 40.53
N CYS A 9 -0.43 1.29 39.27
CA CYS A 9 -1.19 2.03 38.28
C CYS A 9 -2.70 1.80 38.52
N GLU A 10 -3.28 2.50 39.50
CA GLU A 10 -4.69 2.38 39.88
C GLU A 10 -5.61 3.33 39.08
N GLY A 11 -5.47 3.34 37.76
CA GLY A 11 -6.30 4.16 36.88
C GLY A 11 -6.77 3.39 35.65
N ILE A 12 -8.07 3.40 35.38
CA ILE A 12 -8.60 3.02 34.07
C ILE A 12 -8.25 4.16 33.11
N LYS A 13 -7.36 3.90 32.15
CA LYS A 13 -7.06 4.84 31.07
C LYS A 13 -8.00 4.60 29.91
N GLU A 14 -9.06 5.39 29.82
CA GLU A 14 -9.95 5.38 28.67
C GLU A 14 -9.33 6.20 27.54
N ILE A 15 -9.00 5.55 26.42
CA ILE A 15 -8.44 6.21 25.23
C ILE A 15 -9.56 6.30 24.20
N ASN A 16 -10.18 7.46 24.12
CA ASN A 16 -11.10 7.78 23.04
C ASN A 16 -10.30 8.13 21.78
N SER A 17 -10.24 7.20 20.84
CA SER A 17 -9.59 7.40 19.54
C SER A 17 -10.66 7.76 18.52
N ALA A 18 -10.66 8.99 18.02
CA ALA A 18 -11.45 9.31 16.83
C ALA A 18 -10.77 8.63 15.62
N LEU A 19 -11.52 7.79 14.90
CA LEU A 19 -11.03 7.22 13.64
C LEU A 19 -10.80 8.37 12.65
N SER A 20 -9.60 8.39 12.08
CA SER A 20 -9.18 9.44 11.15
C SER A 20 -9.88 9.26 9.80
N GLU A 21 -10.80 10.16 9.45
CA GLU A 21 -11.44 10.22 8.13
C GLU A 21 -10.48 10.72 7.02
N ILE A 22 -9.17 10.80 7.28
CA ILE A 22 -8.17 11.48 6.42
C ILE A 22 -7.67 10.59 5.28
N HIS A 23 -7.66 9.26 5.46
CA HIS A 23 -7.07 8.33 4.51
C HIS A 23 -8.07 7.28 4.05
N ILE A 24 -8.08 7.01 2.74
CA ILE A 24 -8.72 5.83 2.15
C ILE A 24 -7.61 4.94 1.59
N ILE A 25 -7.59 3.69 2.03
CA ILE A 25 -6.70 2.65 1.52
C ILE A 25 -7.58 1.63 0.82
N ILE A 26 -7.34 1.38 -0.46
CA ILE A 26 -8.06 0.39 -1.26
C ILE A 26 -7.10 -0.77 -1.50
N ASP A 27 -7.45 -1.94 -1.01
CA ASP A 27 -6.78 -3.21 -1.29
C ASP A 27 -7.31 -3.80 -2.60
N ILE A 28 -6.42 -4.07 -3.56
CA ILE A 28 -6.78 -4.64 -4.86
C ILE A 28 -6.56 -6.13 -4.83
N LEU A 29 -7.65 -6.86 -4.62
CA LEU A 29 -7.65 -8.32 -4.63
C LEU A 29 -7.99 -8.85 -6.02
N TYR A 30 -7.13 -9.73 -6.55
CA TYR A 30 -7.43 -10.51 -7.74
C TYR A 30 -8.13 -11.81 -7.33
N TRP A 31 -9.43 -11.89 -7.60
CA TRP A 31 -10.23 -13.08 -7.33
C TRP A 31 -10.51 -13.83 -8.65
N GLU A 32 -9.79 -14.93 -8.87
CA GLU A 32 -10.12 -15.88 -9.95
C GLU A 32 -11.31 -16.73 -9.46
N GLU A 33 -12.48 -16.63 -10.11
CA GLU A 33 -13.58 -17.58 -9.87
C GLU A 33 -13.07 -19.01 -10.11
N GLU A 34 -13.49 -19.94 -9.26
CA GLU A 34 -13.11 -21.35 -9.22
C GLU A 34 -13.28 -22.06 -10.59
N ALA A 35 -12.28 -21.95 -11.47
CA ALA A 35 -12.18 -22.80 -12.66
C ALA A 35 -10.74 -22.97 -13.19
N VAL A 36 -9.79 -22.13 -12.75
CA VAL A 36 -8.37 -22.23 -13.17
C VAL A 36 -7.46 -22.38 -11.95
N ILE A 37 -7.82 -23.26 -11.03
CA ILE A 37 -6.84 -23.83 -10.10
C ILE A 37 -5.96 -24.80 -10.91
N SER A 38 -5.12 -24.24 -11.77
CA SER A 38 -3.90 -24.94 -12.15
C SER A 38 -3.13 -25.14 -10.83
N SER A 39 -2.84 -26.39 -10.51
CA SER A 39 -2.24 -26.90 -9.27
C SER A 39 -0.83 -26.38 -8.94
N ASN A 40 -0.42 -25.24 -9.52
CA ASN A 40 0.92 -24.68 -9.46
C ASN A 40 0.98 -23.23 -8.93
N ARG A 41 -0.12 -22.65 -8.41
CA ARG A 41 -0.09 -21.31 -7.81
C ARG A 41 -0.15 -21.40 -6.29
N SER A 42 0.93 -20.98 -5.63
CA SER A 42 0.97 -20.79 -4.17
C SER A 42 -0.01 -19.68 -3.77
N SER A 43 -0.72 -19.88 -2.66
CA SER A 43 -1.64 -18.91 -2.04
C SER A 43 -0.99 -17.56 -1.67
N GLU A 44 0.34 -17.49 -1.65
CA GLU A 44 1.15 -16.30 -1.34
C GLU A 44 1.50 -15.47 -2.59
N ALA A 45 1.05 -15.88 -3.78
CA ALA A 45 1.34 -15.24 -5.06
C ALA A 45 0.06 -15.03 -5.87
N ALA A 46 -0.92 -14.32 -5.30
CA ALA A 46 -2.08 -13.82 -6.04
C ALA A 46 -1.61 -13.10 -7.31
N ALA A 47 -2.34 -13.27 -8.43
CA ALA A 47 -2.01 -12.53 -9.65
C ALA A 47 -2.15 -11.03 -9.34
N HIS A 48 -1.16 -10.23 -9.76
CA HIS A 48 -1.17 -8.81 -9.45
C HIS A 48 -1.97 -8.10 -10.52
N VAL A 49 -2.77 -7.12 -10.14
CA VAL A 49 -3.48 -6.29 -11.12
C VAL A 49 -2.50 -5.24 -11.64
N ASP A 50 -2.15 -5.37 -12.92
CA ASP A 50 -1.31 -4.37 -13.59
C ASP A 50 -2.16 -3.16 -13.98
N ILE A 51 -1.78 -1.99 -13.46
CA ILE A 51 -2.49 -0.73 -13.69
C ILE A 51 -1.52 0.31 -14.25
N LYS A 52 -2.00 1.12 -15.20
CA LYS A 52 -1.26 2.28 -15.69
C LYS A 52 -1.47 3.45 -14.74
N LEU A 53 -0.39 4.06 -14.26
CA LEU A 53 -0.45 5.11 -13.22
C LEU A 53 -1.37 6.28 -13.58
N GLY A 54 -1.39 6.70 -14.85
CA GLY A 54 -2.23 7.78 -15.35
C GLY A 54 -3.72 7.42 -15.52
N GLU A 55 -4.07 6.14 -15.47
CA GLU A 55 -5.46 5.66 -15.55
C GLU A 55 -6.11 5.51 -14.18
N ILE A 56 -5.33 5.61 -13.09
CA ILE A 56 -5.86 5.61 -11.74
C ILE A 56 -6.65 6.91 -11.52
N PRO A 57 -7.90 6.85 -11.01
CA PRO A 57 -8.65 8.03 -10.65
C PRO A 57 -7.83 8.93 -9.72
N GLN A 58 -7.59 10.17 -10.13
CA GLN A 58 -6.79 11.10 -9.33
C GLN A 58 -7.57 11.69 -8.16
N VAL A 59 -8.89 11.67 -8.27
CA VAL A 59 -9.83 12.20 -7.29
C VAL A 59 -10.89 11.13 -7.04
N LEU A 60 -11.13 10.83 -5.77
CA LEU A 60 -12.17 9.93 -5.30
C LEU A 60 -13.18 10.72 -4.47
N LEU A 61 -14.46 10.59 -4.81
CA LEU A 61 -15.56 11.17 -4.05
C LEU A 61 -16.16 10.08 -3.17
N TYR A 62 -16.17 10.29 -1.85
CA TYR A 62 -16.79 9.37 -0.90
C TYR A 62 -17.54 10.16 0.17
N GLY A 63 -18.85 9.92 0.28
CA GLY A 63 -19.74 10.75 1.10
C GLY A 63 -19.72 12.21 0.63
N SER A 64 -19.42 13.14 1.54
CA SER A 64 -19.27 14.57 1.27
C SER A 64 -17.81 15.01 1.08
N ARG A 65 -16.87 14.06 1.05
CA ARG A 65 -15.43 14.35 1.02
C ARG A 65 -14.82 14.02 -0.34
N THR A 66 -13.81 14.81 -0.68
CA THR A 66 -12.97 14.64 -1.86
C THR A 66 -11.60 14.18 -1.39
N TYR A 67 -11.08 13.11 -1.99
CA TYR A 67 -9.76 12.57 -1.69
C TYR A 67 -8.90 12.58 -2.95
N GLU A 68 -7.66 13.01 -2.82
CA GLU A 68 -6.66 12.98 -3.87
C GLU A 68 -5.79 11.72 -3.78
N LEU A 69 -5.46 11.15 -4.94
CA LEU A 69 -4.55 10.02 -5.03
C LEU A 69 -3.15 10.44 -4.58
N ARG A 70 -2.65 9.84 -3.50
CA ARG A 70 -1.30 10.09 -2.99
C ARG A 70 -0.28 9.19 -3.67
N GLY A 71 -0.67 7.96 -3.97
CA GLY A 71 0.20 6.99 -4.60
C GLY A 71 -0.35 5.58 -4.51
N ILE A 72 0.51 4.63 -4.89
CA ILE A 72 0.23 3.21 -4.84
C ILE A 72 1.38 2.46 -4.17
N VAL A 73 1.04 1.34 -3.56
CA VAL A 73 1.99 0.33 -3.11
C VAL A 73 1.97 -0.81 -4.12
N SER A 74 3.16 -1.25 -4.49
CA SER A 74 3.40 -2.20 -5.56
C SER A 74 4.34 -3.29 -5.06
N PHE A 75 4.01 -4.54 -5.37
CA PHE A 75 4.88 -5.67 -5.06
C PHE A 75 5.58 -6.17 -6.33
N LYS A 76 6.89 -6.33 -6.22
CA LYS A 76 7.72 -6.96 -7.23
C LYS A 76 8.12 -8.35 -6.75
N ARG A 77 7.67 -9.37 -7.48
CA ARG A 77 8.08 -10.75 -7.25
C ARG A 77 9.60 -10.89 -7.38
N GLY A 78 10.15 -11.75 -6.52
CA GLY A 78 11.57 -12.08 -6.54
C GLY A 78 12.00 -12.72 -7.87
N ARG A 79 13.30 -12.59 -8.20
CA ARG A 79 13.85 -12.97 -9.51
C ARG A 79 14.01 -14.47 -9.71
N THR A 80 14.02 -15.28 -8.66
CA THR A 80 14.22 -16.72 -8.79
C THR A 80 12.87 -17.43 -8.83
N SER A 81 12.72 -18.39 -9.75
CA SER A 81 11.63 -19.37 -9.76
C SER A 81 11.66 -20.32 -8.55
N LEU A 82 12.54 -20.04 -7.58
CA LEU A 82 12.68 -20.78 -6.36
C LEU A 82 11.63 -20.29 -5.37
N ARG A 83 10.93 -21.26 -4.76
CA ARG A 83 9.80 -21.13 -3.83
C ARG A 83 10.04 -20.21 -2.62
N ASN A 84 11.28 -19.74 -2.40
CA ASN A 84 11.72 -18.97 -1.24
C ASN A 84 12.17 -17.53 -1.58
N SER A 85 11.99 -17.05 -2.81
CA SER A 85 12.36 -15.67 -3.12
C SER A 85 11.36 -14.70 -2.50
N ILE A 86 11.76 -14.08 -1.39
CA ILE A 86 11.03 -12.95 -0.80
C ILE A 86 10.99 -11.84 -1.84
N GLY A 87 9.78 -11.39 -2.21
CA GLY A 87 9.62 -10.28 -3.13
C GLY A 87 9.90 -8.94 -2.46
N HIS A 88 9.61 -7.84 -3.17
CA HIS A 88 9.99 -6.51 -2.75
C HIS A 88 8.84 -5.53 -2.90
N TYR A 89 8.50 -4.82 -1.83
CA TYR A 89 7.51 -3.74 -1.88
C TYR A 89 8.19 -2.42 -2.21
N HIS A 90 7.56 -1.66 -3.10
CA HIS A 90 7.97 -0.30 -3.41
C HIS A 90 6.74 0.58 -3.65
N ALA A 91 6.92 1.89 -3.52
CA ALA A 91 5.82 2.85 -3.59
C ALA A 91 5.98 3.77 -4.80
N TYR A 92 4.93 3.92 -5.59
CA TYR A 92 4.85 4.99 -6.58
C TYR A 92 4.03 6.12 -5.98
N VAL A 93 4.65 7.28 -5.78
CA VAL A 93 4.04 8.42 -5.09
C VAL A 93 3.91 9.58 -6.06
N LYS A 94 2.77 10.26 -6.00
CA LYS A 94 2.50 11.45 -6.80
C LYS A 94 3.00 12.70 -6.06
N ARG A 95 3.86 13.52 -6.67
CA ARG A 95 4.24 14.85 -6.17
C ARG A 95 3.59 15.93 -7.04
N GLY A 96 2.56 16.59 -6.51
CA GLY A 96 1.79 17.58 -7.27
C GLY A 96 1.03 16.97 -8.45
N ASN A 97 0.65 17.78 -9.44
CA ASN A 97 -0.38 17.36 -10.40
C ASN A 97 0.05 16.26 -11.39
N LYS A 98 1.34 16.07 -11.69
CA LYS A 98 1.79 15.14 -12.76
C LYS A 98 3.13 14.41 -12.53
N ASN A 99 3.82 14.61 -11.41
CA ASN A 99 5.15 14.03 -11.23
C ASN A 99 5.08 12.78 -10.36
N TRP A 100 5.20 11.60 -10.99
CA TRP A 100 5.33 10.34 -10.25
C TRP A 100 6.77 10.09 -9.85
N GLN A 101 6.96 9.51 -8.67
CA GLN A 101 8.24 9.09 -8.16
C GLN A 101 8.14 7.69 -7.57
N LEU A 102 9.05 6.80 -7.95
CA LEU A 102 9.25 5.51 -7.33
C LEU A 102 10.18 5.67 -6.13
N PHE A 103 9.70 5.24 -4.97
CA PHE A 103 10.46 5.04 -3.75
C PHE A 103 10.70 3.55 -3.59
N ASP A 104 11.97 3.18 -3.68
CA ASP A 104 12.48 1.82 -3.56
C ASP A 104 13.71 1.92 -2.67
N ASP A 105 13.70 1.25 -1.52
CA ASP A 105 14.74 1.29 -0.49
C ASP A 105 16.11 0.80 -0.99
N LEU A 106 16.13 0.02 -2.07
CA LEU A 106 17.34 -0.42 -2.75
C LEU A 106 18.01 0.73 -3.52
N ASN A 107 17.30 1.84 -3.73
CA ASN A 107 17.80 3.02 -4.41
C ASN A 107 18.07 4.17 -3.43
N LYS A 108 19.22 4.83 -3.60
CA LYS A 108 19.60 5.99 -2.75
C LYS A 108 18.71 7.22 -2.94
N LYS A 109 17.99 7.32 -4.06
CA LYS A 109 17.16 8.48 -4.42
C LYS A 109 15.86 8.01 -5.08
N PRO A 110 14.76 8.77 -4.93
CA PRO A 110 13.53 8.51 -5.66
C PRO A 110 13.75 8.61 -7.17
N ILE A 111 13.13 7.71 -7.93
CA ILE A 111 13.25 7.65 -9.39
C ILE A 111 12.02 8.31 -10.02
N PRO A 112 12.16 9.34 -10.87
CA PRO A 112 11.03 9.90 -11.61
C PRO A 112 10.39 8.86 -12.53
N ILE A 113 9.06 8.79 -12.54
CA ILE A 113 8.28 7.84 -13.34
C ILE A 113 7.27 8.61 -14.20
N ASN A 114 7.04 8.12 -15.41
CA ASN A 114 6.00 8.64 -16.29
C ASN A 114 4.64 8.02 -15.93
N GLU A 115 3.56 8.81 -15.97
CA GLU A 115 2.19 8.33 -15.77
C GLU A 115 1.77 7.22 -16.76
N SER A 116 2.44 7.11 -17.91
CA SER A 116 2.20 6.04 -18.88
C SER A 116 2.72 4.66 -18.44
N LYS A 117 3.41 4.57 -17.29
CA LYS A 117 3.99 3.33 -16.77
C LYS A 117 2.91 2.42 -16.21
N THR A 118 2.91 1.17 -16.66
CA THR A 118 2.15 0.06 -16.07
C THR A 118 2.96 -0.60 -14.95
N VAL A 119 2.29 -0.86 -13.82
CA VAL A 119 2.88 -1.37 -12.59
C VAL A 119 1.90 -2.33 -11.89
N PRO A 120 2.40 -3.37 -11.19
CA PRO A 120 1.55 -4.21 -10.37
C PRO A 120 1.06 -3.40 -9.17
N CYS A 121 -0.24 -3.39 -8.92
CA CYS A 121 -0.86 -2.59 -7.86
C CYS A 121 -1.44 -3.51 -6.78
N GLU A 122 -0.99 -3.30 -5.53
CA GLU A 122 -1.52 -3.98 -4.34
C GLU A 122 -2.45 -3.05 -3.57
N PHE A 123 -2.01 -1.81 -3.32
CA PHE A 123 -2.80 -0.83 -2.58
C PHE A 123 -2.84 0.51 -3.29
N LEU A 124 -4.02 1.15 -3.31
CA LEU A 124 -4.15 2.57 -3.61
C LEU A 124 -4.28 3.35 -2.32
N VAL A 125 -3.60 4.50 -2.24
CA VAL A 125 -3.66 5.39 -1.08
C VAL A 125 -4.19 6.74 -1.52
N TYR A 126 -5.33 7.13 -0.93
CA TYR A 126 -5.96 8.42 -1.11
C TYR A 126 -5.99 9.20 0.20
N THR A 127 -5.83 10.51 0.12
CA THR A 127 -5.88 11.41 1.27
C THR A 127 -6.76 12.62 0.96
N ILE A 128 -7.38 13.23 1.96
CA ILE A 128 -8.02 14.56 1.80
C ILE A 128 -6.97 15.59 1.40
#